data_AF-A0A3D6BC51-F1
#
_entry.id   AF-A0A3D6BC51-F1
#
_cell.length_a   1.000
_cell.length_b   1.000
_cell.length_c   1.000
_cell.angle_alpha   90.00
_cell.angle_beta   90.00
_cell.angle_gamma   90.00
#
_symmetry.space_group_name_H-M   'P 1'
#
loop_
_entity.id
_entity.type
_entity.pdbx_description
1 polymer ?
#
loop_
_entity_poly.entity_id
_entity_poly.type
_entity_poly.pdbx_seq_one_letter_code
_entity_poly.pdbx_strand_id
1 'polypeptide(L)'
;MEEIIRQKNILNMMITMHSELRDRYIFRSKFADIILFSSAAILNALVFVDYNFLQKFGLDKEYTQLLIGMFSIVIFIISVITLIVSWKEKSESHDKAVNLLSKLLNDCRYILESDDDDKKKRIPIFFDQHKQVNETIVKIPSKKFNSLKSLHLKKIELSKLVSTHPDTPLLLLRIKQFLNGVKFK
;
A
#
# COMPACT_ATOMS: atom_id res chain seq x y z
N MET A 1 -15.48 -26.83 12.42
CA MET A 1 -14.75 -25.80 13.18
C MET A 1 -13.39 -25.48 12.56
N GLU A 2 -12.58 -26.49 12.21
CA GLU A 2 -11.27 -26.27 11.56
C GLU A 2 -11.35 -25.37 10.31
N GLU A 3 -12.38 -25.56 9.48
CA GLU A 3 -12.55 -24.75 8.27
C GLU A 3 -12.75 -23.26 8.57
N ILE A 4 -13.52 -22.89 9.59
CA ILE A 4 -13.73 -21.47 9.98
C ILE A 4 -12.42 -20.86 10.51
N ILE A 5 -11.63 -21.63 11.26
CA ILE A 5 -10.30 -21.20 11.73
C ILE A 5 -9.36 -20.99 10.53
N ARG A 6 -9.40 -21.89 9.54
CA ARG A 6 -8.64 -21.75 8.30
C ARG A 6 -9.03 -20.47 7.56
N GLN A 7 -10.32 -20.19 7.43
CA GLN A 7 -10.83 -18.96 6.79
C GLN A 7 -10.38 -17.71 7.55
N LYS A 8 -10.44 -17.69 8.88
CA LYS A 8 -9.92 -16.59 9.71
C LYS A 8 -8.45 -16.26 9.37
N ASN A 9 -7.60 -17.28 9.22
CA ASN A 9 -6.19 -17.09 8.89
C ASN A 9 -6.00 -16.53 7.47
N ILE A 10 -6.79 -17.02 6.51
CA ILE A 10 -6.78 -16.50 5.13
C ILE A 10 -7.22 -15.03 5.09
N LEU A 11 -8.31 -14.68 5.79
CA LEU A 11 -8.80 -13.31 5.89
C LEU A 11 -7.76 -12.37 6.49
N ASN A 12 -7.13 -12.74 7.60
CA ASN A 12 -6.04 -11.96 8.21
C ASN A 12 -4.87 -11.72 7.23
N MET A 13 -4.51 -12.76 6.47
CA MET A 13 -3.48 -12.66 5.45
C MET A 13 -3.90 -11.70 4.33
N MET A 14 -5.09 -11.86 3.76
CA MET A 14 -5.61 -11.01 2.69
C MET A 14 -5.72 -9.54 3.10
N ILE A 15 -6.22 -9.27 4.32
CA ILE A 15 -6.27 -7.91 4.89
C ILE A 15 -4.88 -7.28 4.92
N THR A 16 -3.86 -8.03 5.36
CA THR A 16 -2.49 -7.54 5.40
C THR A 16 -1.97 -7.25 3.98
N MET A 17 -2.23 -8.16 3.03
CA MET A 17 -1.80 -7.98 1.64
C MET A 17 -2.46 -6.76 0.98
N HIS A 18 -3.76 -6.55 1.17
CA HIS A 18 -4.48 -5.41 0.63
C HIS A 18 -4.07 -4.09 1.29
N SER A 19 -3.85 -4.09 2.61
CA SER A 19 -3.35 -2.91 3.32
C SER A 19 -1.98 -2.48 2.78
N GLU A 20 -1.07 -3.43 2.57
CA GLU A 20 0.27 -3.16 2.03
C GLU A 20 0.20 -2.62 0.59
N LEU A 21 -0.68 -3.16 -0.24
CA LEU A 21 -0.88 -2.67 -1.61
C LEU A 21 -1.45 -1.25 -1.62
N ARG A 22 -2.48 -0.98 -0.80
CA ARG A 22 -3.04 0.36 -0.60
C ARG A 22 -1.95 1.35 -0.22
N ASP A 23 -1.17 1.05 0.82
CA ASP A 23 -0.15 1.93 1.36
C ASP A 23 0.97 2.24 0.34
N ARG A 24 1.31 1.27 -0.52
CA ARG A 24 2.25 1.50 -1.64
C ARG A 24 1.67 2.39 -2.72
N TYR A 25 0.40 2.21 -3.08
CA TYR A 25 -0.23 3.03 -4.13
C TYR A 25 -0.49 4.47 -3.66
N ILE A 26 -0.90 4.67 -2.41
CA ILE A 26 -1.05 6.02 -1.86
C ILE A 26 0.29 6.74 -1.76
N PHE A 27 1.37 6.04 -1.39
CA PHE A 27 2.71 6.63 -1.37
C PHE A 27 3.16 7.06 -2.76
N ARG A 28 2.97 6.20 -3.78
CA ARG A 28 3.29 6.53 -5.18
C ARG A 28 2.49 7.71 -5.71
N SER A 29 1.19 7.75 -5.42
CA SER A 29 0.32 8.88 -5.80
C SER A 29 0.84 10.18 -5.18
N LYS A 30 1.00 10.20 -3.85
CA LYS A 30 1.47 11.40 -3.13
C LYS A 30 2.83 11.86 -3.62
N PHE A 31 3.76 10.94 -3.84
CA PHE A 31 5.09 11.27 -4.33
C PHE A 31 5.06 11.90 -5.73
N ALA A 32 4.26 11.34 -6.64
CA ALA A 32 4.08 11.92 -7.97
C ALA A 32 3.42 13.31 -7.91
N ASP A 33 2.40 13.48 -7.08
CA ASP A 33 1.73 14.78 -6.88
C ASP A 33 2.70 15.82 -6.33
N ILE A 34 3.51 15.46 -5.33
CA ILE A 34 4.54 16.35 -4.75
C ILE A 34 5.56 16.77 -5.80
N ILE A 35 6.07 15.84 -6.61
CA ILE A 35 7.01 16.16 -7.68
C ILE A 35 6.35 17.09 -8.69
N LEU A 36 5.16 16.75 -9.17
CA LEU A 36 4.46 17.51 -10.19
C LEU A 36 4.17 18.94 -9.73
N PHE A 37 3.65 19.13 -8.52
CA PHE A 37 3.37 20.45 -7.97
C PHE A 37 4.65 21.24 -7.67
N SER A 38 5.70 20.60 -7.15
CA SER A 38 6.98 21.27 -6.91
C SER A 38 7.61 21.74 -8.22
N SER A 39 7.62 20.88 -9.24
CA SER A 39 8.16 21.22 -10.55
C SER A 39 7.34 22.31 -11.25
N ALA A 40 6.01 22.26 -11.15
CA ALA A 40 5.15 23.32 -11.67
C ALA A 40 5.40 24.66 -10.95
N ALA A 41 5.58 24.65 -9.62
CA ALA A 41 5.90 25.85 -8.86
C ALA A 41 7.26 26.44 -9.26
N ILE A 42 8.29 25.59 -9.43
CA ILE A 42 9.63 26.02 -9.88
C ILE A 42 9.55 26.60 -11.29
N LEU A 43 8.86 25.94 -12.22
CA LEU A 43 8.69 26.46 -13.58
C LEU A 43 7.98 27.81 -13.58
N ASN A 44 6.88 27.95 -12.82
CA ASN A 44 6.17 29.22 -12.70
C ASN A 44 7.06 30.31 -12.10
N ALA A 45 7.87 30.00 -11.09
CA ALA A 45 8.83 30.95 -10.52
C ALA A 45 9.87 31.38 -11.56
N LEU A 46 10.41 30.45 -12.35
CA LEU A 46 11.39 30.73 -13.40
C LEU A 46 10.84 31.67 -14.49
N VAL A 47 9.54 31.67 -14.75
CA VAL A 47 8.91 32.63 -15.68
C VAL A 47 9.04 34.07 -15.19
N PHE A 48 9.03 34.29 -13.87
CA PHE A 48 9.13 35.63 -13.26
C PHE A 48 10.57 36.08 -12.99
N VAL A 49 11.57 35.19 -13.11
CA VAL A 49 12.96 35.56 -12.85
C VAL A 49 13.51 36.36 -14.03
N ASP A 50 13.93 37.59 -13.77
CA ASP A 50 14.58 38.44 -14.76
C ASP A 50 15.88 37.81 -15.29
N TYR A 51 16.05 37.89 -16.62
CA TYR A 51 17.22 37.33 -17.30
C TYR A 51 18.55 37.94 -16.82
N ASN A 52 18.54 39.22 -16.40
CA ASN A 52 19.71 39.89 -15.84
C ASN A 52 20.20 39.22 -14.53
N PHE A 53 19.31 38.57 -13.79
CA PHE A 53 19.67 37.83 -12.58
C PHE A 53 20.25 36.45 -12.92
N LEU A 54 19.75 35.80 -13.97
CA LEU A 54 20.24 34.51 -14.47
C LEU A 54 21.61 34.63 -15.14
N GLN A 55 21.89 35.74 -15.84
CA GLN A 55 23.20 36.02 -16.42
C GLN A 55 24.30 36.12 -15.37
N LYS A 56 24.00 36.60 -14.15
CA LYS A 56 24.96 36.62 -13.04
C LYS A 56 25.40 35.23 -12.58
N PHE A 57 24.59 34.20 -12.86
CA PHE A 57 24.93 32.79 -12.63
C PHE A 57 25.62 32.13 -13.83
N GLY A 58 25.93 32.89 -14.89
CA GLY A 58 26.59 32.36 -16.09
C GLY A 58 25.67 31.53 -16.99
N LEU A 59 24.35 31.64 -16.81
CA LEU A 59 23.37 30.94 -17.64
C LEU A 59 23.00 31.79 -18.84
N ASP A 60 23.19 31.20 -20.02
CA ASP A 60 22.89 31.84 -21.30
C ASP A 60 21.39 31.71 -21.65
N LYS A 61 20.84 32.69 -22.38
CA LYS A 61 19.39 32.89 -22.57
C LYS A 61 18.75 31.72 -23.28
N GLU A 62 19.36 31.33 -24.39
CA GLU A 62 18.86 30.31 -25.28
C GLU A 62 18.85 28.95 -24.58
N TYR A 63 19.93 28.63 -23.86
CA TYR A 63 20.04 27.41 -23.08
C TYR A 63 18.99 27.35 -21.95
N THR A 64 18.75 28.46 -21.25
CA THR A 64 17.76 28.50 -20.16
C THR A 64 16.34 28.28 -20.70
N GLN A 65 15.99 28.93 -21.81
CA GLN A 65 14.68 28.75 -22.45
C GLN A 65 14.48 27.33 -22.96
N LEU A 66 15.50 26.73 -23.57
CA LEU A 66 15.46 25.35 -24.04
C LEU A 66 15.28 24.37 -22.87
N LEU A 67 16.00 24.57 -21.76
CA LEU A 67 15.85 23.76 -20.55
C LEU A 67 14.43 23.86 -19.98
N ILE A 68 13.87 25.07 -19.82
CA ILE A 68 12.51 25.29 -19.33
C ILE A 68 11.49 24.54 -20.22
N GLY A 69 11.65 24.62 -21.54
CA GLY A 69 10.80 23.91 -22.50
C GLY A 69 10.89 22.38 -22.35
N MET A 70 12.11 21.83 -22.27
CA MET A 70 12.31 20.39 -22.06
C MET A 70 11.72 19.91 -20.73
N PHE A 71 11.95 20.64 -19.63
CA PHE A 71 11.38 20.31 -18.32
C PHE A 71 9.85 20.34 -18.35
N SER A 72 9.25 21.31 -19.04
CA SER A 72 7.80 21.40 -19.21
C SER A 72 7.23 20.17 -19.92
N ILE A 73 7.89 19.69 -20.99
CA ILE A 73 7.50 18.47 -21.71
C ILE A 73 7.59 17.25 -20.80
N VAL A 74 8.68 17.11 -20.03
CA VAL A 74 8.87 15.98 -19.10
C VAL A 74 7.79 15.98 -18.01
N ILE A 75 7.48 17.13 -17.42
CA ILE A 75 6.43 17.27 -16.40
C ILE A 75 5.06 16.92 -16.98
N PHE A 76 4.78 17.34 -18.22
CA PHE A 76 3.56 16.98 -18.92
C PHE A 76 3.46 15.46 -19.18
N ILE A 77 4.54 14.80 -19.57
CA ILE A 77 4.55 13.33 -19.72
C ILE A 77 4.28 12.64 -18.38
N ILE A 78 4.90 13.11 -17.30
CA ILE A 78 4.70 12.57 -15.95
C ILE A 78 3.25 12.77 -15.50
N SER A 79 2.64 13.93 -15.79
CA SER A 79 1.24 14.20 -15.44
C SER A 79 0.29 13.25 -16.17
N VAL A 80 0.52 13.00 -17.46
CA VAL A 80 -0.26 12.03 -18.26
C VAL A 80 -0.10 10.62 -17.72
N ILE A 81 1.13 10.18 -17.40
CA ILE A 81 1.36 8.84 -16.81
C ILE A 81 0.63 8.71 -15.47
N THR A 82 0.71 9.74 -14.62
CA THR A 82 0.04 9.74 -13.31
C THR A 82 -1.47 9.64 -13.46
N LEU A 83 -2.04 10.33 -14.44
CA LEU A 83 -3.46 10.29 -14.78
C LEU A 83 -3.89 8.90 -15.29
N ILE A 84 -3.10 8.27 -16.18
CA ILE A 84 -3.44 6.96 -16.77
C ILE A 84 -3.32 5.83 -15.76
N VAL A 85 -2.30 5.86 -14.90
CA VAL A 85 -2.02 4.73 -13.99
C VAL A 85 -3.00 4.70 -12.81
N SER A 86 -3.67 5.82 -12.50
CA SER A 86 -4.70 5.95 -11.44
C SER A 86 -4.29 5.30 -10.12
N TRP A 87 -3.10 5.66 -9.59
CA TRP A 87 -2.62 5.10 -8.31
C TRP A 87 -3.59 5.34 -7.16
N LYS A 88 -4.26 6.50 -7.13
CA LYS A 88 -5.26 6.84 -6.13
C LYS A 88 -6.45 5.88 -6.15
N GLU A 89 -7.03 5.64 -7.33
CA GLU A 89 -8.16 4.72 -7.51
C GLU A 89 -7.78 3.28 -7.14
N LYS A 90 -6.57 2.84 -7.49
CA LYS A 90 -6.05 1.52 -7.08
C LYS A 90 -5.90 1.41 -5.56
N SER A 91 -5.43 2.47 -4.91
CA SER A 91 -5.36 2.54 -3.45
C SER A 91 -6.76 2.43 -2.83
N GLU A 92 -7.72 3.21 -3.30
CA GLU A 92 -9.11 3.19 -2.80
C GLU A 92 -9.78 1.83 -3.00
N SER A 93 -9.54 1.17 -4.14
CA SER A 93 -10.05 -0.18 -4.41
C SER A 93 -9.51 -1.21 -3.40
N HIS A 94 -8.23 -1.11 -3.04
CA HIS A 94 -7.65 -1.96 -2.00
C HIS A 94 -8.13 -1.60 -0.60
N ASP A 95 -8.39 -0.31 -0.31
CA ASP A 95 -8.97 0.11 0.97
C ASP A 95 -10.39 -0.43 1.16
N LYS A 96 -11.22 -0.36 0.12
CA LYS A 96 -12.56 -1.01 0.09
C LYS A 96 -12.45 -2.51 0.35
N ALA A 97 -11.48 -3.19 -0.25
CA ALA A 97 -11.25 -4.62 0.00
C ALA A 97 -10.85 -4.89 1.46
N VAL A 98 -9.98 -4.06 2.07
CA VAL A 98 -9.64 -4.16 3.49
C VAL A 98 -10.88 -4.04 4.37
N ASN A 99 -11.75 -3.07 4.10
CA ASN A 99 -12.95 -2.83 4.89
C ASN A 99 -13.94 -4.00 4.80
N LEU A 100 -14.19 -4.52 3.60
CA LEU A 100 -15.06 -5.69 3.39
C LEU A 100 -14.50 -6.95 4.07
N LEU A 101 -13.21 -7.22 3.90
CA LEU A 101 -12.56 -8.38 4.52
C LEU A 101 -12.49 -8.26 6.04
N SER A 102 -12.31 -7.05 6.57
CA SER A 102 -12.30 -6.81 8.03
C SER A 102 -13.68 -7.04 8.64
N LYS A 103 -14.76 -6.67 7.93
CA LYS A 103 -16.13 -7.00 8.34
C LYS A 103 -16.32 -8.52 8.41
N LEU A 104 -15.95 -9.25 7.35
CA LEU A 104 -16.00 -10.71 7.35
C LEU A 104 -15.15 -11.35 8.46
N LEU A 105 -13.97 -10.79 8.74
CA LEU A 105 -13.12 -11.27 9.82
C LEU A 105 -13.80 -11.11 11.19
N ASN A 106 -14.51 -10.02 11.41
CA ASN A 106 -15.28 -9.81 12.63
C ASN A 106 -16.44 -10.80 12.73
N ASP A 107 -17.18 -11.02 11.64
CA ASP A 107 -18.25 -12.03 11.59
C ASP A 107 -17.69 -13.44 11.88
N CYS A 108 -16.51 -13.76 11.34
CA CYS A 108 -15.81 -15.01 11.61
C CYS A 108 -15.42 -15.16 13.09
N ARG A 109 -14.92 -14.09 13.73
CA ARG A 109 -14.60 -14.08 15.17
C ARG A 109 -15.86 -14.29 16.01
N TYR A 110 -16.93 -13.58 15.68
CA TYR A 110 -18.22 -13.72 16.35
C TYR A 110 -18.74 -15.16 16.29
N ILE A 111 -18.69 -15.81 15.11
CA ILE A 111 -19.09 -17.21 14.94
C ILE A 111 -18.23 -18.15 15.81
N LEU A 112 -16.92 -17.90 15.93
CA LEU A 112 -16.04 -18.71 16.75
C LEU A 112 -16.33 -18.60 18.25
N GLU A 113 -16.82 -17.44 18.70
CA GLU A 113 -17.16 -17.14 20.10
C GLU A 113 -18.62 -17.50 20.48
N SER A 114 -19.48 -17.74 19.48
CA SER A 114 -20.90 -18.07 19.68
C SER A 114 -21.12 -19.51 20.20
N ASP A 115 -22.33 -19.77 20.70
CA ASP A 115 -22.78 -21.13 21.03
C ASP A 115 -23.02 -21.99 19.78
N ASP A 116 -23.05 -23.31 19.95
CA ASP A 116 -23.09 -24.26 18.83
C ASP A 116 -24.38 -24.19 18.00
N ASP A 117 -25.51 -23.85 18.62
CA ASP A 117 -26.78 -23.67 17.91
C ASP A 117 -26.78 -22.42 17.02
N ASP A 118 -26.11 -21.35 17.47
CA ASP A 118 -25.94 -20.13 16.69
C ASP A 118 -24.90 -20.30 15.56
N LYS A 119 -23.85 -21.09 15.79
CA LYS A 119 -22.87 -21.44 14.74
C LYS A 119 -23.54 -22.12 13.55
N LYS A 120 -24.37 -23.13 13.79
CA LYS A 120 -25.04 -23.90 12.73
C LYS A 120 -25.88 -23.01 11.81
N LYS A 121 -26.53 -21.98 12.37
CA LYS A 121 -27.33 -21.03 11.60
C LYS A 121 -26.48 -20.01 10.83
N ARG A 122 -25.37 -19.56 11.41
CA ARG A 122 -24.55 -18.46 10.86
C ARG A 122 -23.49 -18.90 9.86
N ILE A 123 -23.00 -20.14 9.96
CA ILE A 123 -21.97 -20.67 9.05
C ILE A 123 -22.38 -20.61 7.57
N PRO A 124 -23.59 -21.04 7.15
CA PRO A 124 -24.02 -20.94 5.75
C PRO A 124 -24.06 -19.49 5.25
N ILE A 125 -24.57 -18.58 6.09
CA ILE A 125 -24.66 -17.15 5.79
C ILE A 125 -23.26 -16.56 5.59
N PHE A 126 -22.31 -16.92 6.46
CA PHE A 126 -20.93 -16.48 6.35
C PHE A 126 -20.27 -16.94 5.04
N PHE A 127 -20.48 -18.19 4.62
CA PHE A 127 -19.91 -18.69 3.37
C PHE A 127 -20.48 -17.99 2.13
N ASP A 128 -21.77 -17.68 2.14
CA ASP A 128 -22.41 -16.91 1.06
C ASP A 128 -21.83 -15.48 1.00
N GLN A 129 -21.76 -14.79 2.13
CA GLN A 129 -21.12 -13.46 2.22
C GLN A 129 -19.65 -13.50 1.81
N HIS A 130 -18.91 -14.51 2.23
CA HIS A 130 -17.51 -14.71 1.84
C HIS A 130 -17.37 -14.84 0.32
N LYS A 131 -18.23 -15.63 -0.32
CA LYS A 131 -18.24 -15.77 -1.78
C LYS A 131 -18.51 -14.43 -2.47
N GLN A 132 -19.54 -13.70 -2.04
CA GLN A 132 -19.90 -12.39 -2.60
C GLN A 132 -18.75 -11.38 -2.47
N VAL A 133 -18.11 -11.30 -1.30
CA VAL A 133 -16.97 -10.40 -1.08
C VAL A 133 -15.79 -10.81 -1.97
N ASN A 134 -15.48 -12.10 -2.06
CA ASN A 134 -14.35 -12.58 -2.85
C ASN A 134 -14.53 -12.33 -4.37
N GLU A 135 -15.78 -12.29 -4.85
CA GLU A 135 -16.11 -11.90 -6.23
C GLU A 135 -16.01 -10.38 -6.46
N THR A 136 -16.25 -9.58 -5.43
CA THR A 136 -16.30 -8.10 -5.50
C THR A 136 -14.92 -7.45 -5.33
N ILE A 137 -14.06 -8.00 -4.46
CA ILE A 137 -12.77 -7.37 -4.16
C ILE A 137 -11.82 -7.40 -5.35
N VAL A 138 -10.98 -6.36 -5.43
CA VAL A 138 -9.90 -6.30 -6.41
C VAL A 138 -8.93 -7.47 -6.20
N LYS A 139 -8.53 -8.14 -7.29
CA LYS A 139 -7.63 -9.29 -7.21
C LYS A 139 -6.20 -8.87 -6.84
N ILE A 140 -5.54 -9.68 -6.01
CA ILE A 140 -4.12 -9.52 -5.71
C ILE A 140 -3.31 -10.04 -6.91
N PRO A 141 -2.35 -9.26 -7.45
CA PRO A 141 -1.51 -9.73 -8.54
C PRO A 141 -0.70 -10.97 -8.16
N SER A 142 -0.78 -12.04 -8.96
CA SER A 142 -0.10 -13.33 -8.70
C SER A 142 1.41 -13.17 -8.47
N LYS A 143 2.07 -12.34 -9.30
CA LYS A 143 3.50 -12.03 -9.18
C LYS A 143 3.90 -11.46 -7.82
N LYS A 144 2.97 -10.76 -7.12
CA LYS A 144 3.23 -10.15 -5.81
C LYS A 144 2.82 -11.05 -4.65
N PHE A 145 2.05 -12.11 -4.90
CA PHE A 145 1.43 -12.92 -3.85
C PHE A 145 2.45 -13.49 -2.87
N ASN A 146 3.51 -14.15 -3.35
CA ASN A 146 4.54 -14.75 -2.49
C ASN A 146 5.30 -13.68 -1.68
N SER A 147 5.61 -12.54 -2.29
CA SER A 147 6.25 -11.42 -1.60
C SER A 147 5.36 -10.86 -0.49
N LEU A 148 4.08 -10.61 -0.78
CA LEU A 148 3.10 -10.13 0.20
C LEU A 148 2.83 -11.15 1.31
N LYS A 149 2.82 -12.44 0.98
CA LYS A 149 2.70 -13.53 1.98
C LYS A 149 3.89 -13.52 2.92
N SER A 150 5.11 -13.39 2.39
CA SER A 150 6.33 -13.30 3.20
C SER A 150 6.30 -12.08 4.14
N LEU A 151 5.79 -10.94 3.66
CA LEU A 151 5.62 -9.73 4.47
C LEU A 151 4.62 -9.94 5.61
N HIS A 152 3.50 -10.59 5.34
CA HIS A 152 2.51 -10.95 6.37
C HIS A 152 3.11 -11.86 7.45
N LEU A 153 3.86 -12.90 7.06
CA LEU A 153 4.53 -13.80 8.01
C LEU A 153 5.56 -13.05 8.85
N LYS A 154 6.37 -12.17 8.24
CA LYS A 154 7.31 -11.30 8.96
C LYS A 154 6.59 -10.40 9.96
N LYS A 155 5.44 -9.83 9.59
CA LYS A 155 4.61 -9.01 10.48
C LYS A 155 4.13 -9.80 11.70
N ILE A 156 3.65 -11.04 11.50
CA ILE A 156 3.20 -11.91 12.58
C ILE A 156 4.35 -12.19 13.55
N GLU A 157 5.51 -12.61 13.04
CA GLU A 157 6.66 -12.92 13.87
C GLU A 157 7.17 -11.68 14.62
N LEU A 158 7.24 -10.52 13.96
CA LEU A 158 7.62 -9.28 14.60
C LEU A 158 6.63 -8.92 15.72
N SER A 159 5.33 -9.09 15.50
CA SER A 159 4.31 -8.87 16.52
C SER A 159 4.50 -9.81 17.72
N LYS A 160 4.84 -11.09 17.48
CA LYS A 160 5.15 -12.04 18.57
C LYS A 160 6.37 -11.58 19.37
N LEU A 161 7.44 -11.16 18.69
CA LEU A 161 8.66 -10.66 19.35
C LEU A 161 8.40 -9.43 20.20
N VAL A 162 7.60 -8.48 19.69
CA VAL A 162 7.18 -7.28 20.42
C VAL A 162 6.38 -7.66 21.67
N SER A 163 5.48 -8.65 21.57
CA SER A 163 4.73 -9.13 22.73
C SER A 163 5.59 -9.83 23.78
N THR A 164 6.68 -10.51 23.38
CA THR A 164 7.61 -11.17 24.31
C THR A 164 8.62 -10.19 24.93
N HIS A 165 8.99 -9.12 24.23
CA HIS A 165 10.01 -8.15 24.67
C HIS A 165 9.52 -6.71 24.51
N PRO A 166 8.60 -6.23 25.37
CA PRO A 166 7.97 -4.92 25.22
C PRO A 166 8.96 -3.75 25.34
N ASP A 167 9.99 -3.88 26.18
CA ASP A 167 10.96 -2.80 26.45
C ASP A 167 12.06 -2.68 25.37
N THR A 168 12.08 -3.58 24.40
CA THR A 168 13.10 -3.57 23.35
C THR A 168 12.67 -2.66 22.20
N PRO A 169 13.53 -1.72 21.75
CA PRO A 169 13.18 -0.86 20.63
C PRO A 169 12.95 -1.68 19.36
N LEU A 170 11.93 -1.30 18.59
CA LEU A 170 11.47 -2.03 17.40
C LEU A 170 12.58 -2.27 16.36
N LEU A 171 13.56 -1.36 16.28
CA LEU A 171 14.71 -1.49 15.38
C LEU A 171 15.56 -2.72 15.71
N LEU A 172 15.86 -2.97 16.99
CA LEU A 172 16.64 -4.14 17.42
C LEU A 172 15.88 -5.44 17.14
N LEU A 173 14.56 -5.45 17.37
CA LEU A 173 13.71 -6.59 17.06
C LEU A 173 13.70 -6.93 15.56
N ARG A 174 13.63 -5.91 14.69
CA ARG A 174 13.73 -6.10 13.24
C ARG A 174 15.09 -6.66 12.82
N ILE A 175 16.18 -6.16 13.39
CA ILE A 175 17.54 -6.67 13.11
C ILE A 175 17.65 -8.13 13.53
N LYS A 176 17.19 -8.47 14.74
CA LYS A 176 17.19 -9.86 15.25
C LYS A 176 16.37 -10.79 14.34
N GLN A 177 15.18 -10.36 13.91
CA GLN A 177 14.35 -11.11 12.98
C GLN A 177 15.04 -11.32 11.63
N PHE A 178 15.70 -10.29 11.09
CA PHE A 178 16.45 -10.39 9.85
C PHE A 178 17.60 -11.41 9.97
N LEU A 179 18.39 -11.35 11.05
CA LEU A 179 19.49 -12.28 11.31
C LEU A 179 19.00 -13.74 11.49
N ASN A 180 17.87 -13.94 12.18
CA ASN A 180 17.29 -15.27 12.35
C ASN A 180 16.74 -15.83 11.02
N GLY A 181 16.17 -14.99 10.16
CA GLY A 181 15.71 -15.39 8.83
C GLY A 181 16.84 -15.83 7.89
N VAL A 182 18.08 -15.37 8.13
CA VAL A 182 19.27 -15.77 7.36
C VAL A 182 19.80 -17.15 7.80
N LYS A 183 19.53 -17.59 9.04
CA LYS A 183 19.97 -18.90 9.56
C LYS A 183 19.20 -20.11 9.02
N PHE A 184 18.14 -19.88 8.23
CA PHE A 184 17.35 -20.93 7.57
C PHE A 184 17.76 -21.17 6.10
N LYS A 185 19.03 -20.94 5.75
CA LYS A 185 19.59 -21.26 4.44
C LYS A 185 20.62 -22.37 4.51
#